data_AF-A0A182W5V6-F1
#
_entry.id   AF-A0A182W5V6-F1
#
_cell.length_a   1.000
_cell.length_b   1.000
_cell.length_c   1.000
_cell.angle_alpha   90.00
_cell.angle_beta   90.00
_cell.angle_gamma   90.00
#
_symmetry.space_group_name_H-M   'P 1'
#
loop_
_entity.id
_entity.type
_entity.pdbx_description
1 polymer ?
#
loop_
_entity_poly.entity_id
_entity_poly.type
_entity_poly.pdbx_seq_one_letter_code
_entity_poly.pdbx_strand_id
1 'polypeptide(L)'
;MARLSVRYIGLVTVLVTAVMAASHRYQDCVQKKNIAQAQEECVRYLSIPCARLTVYNDYIYPNDTETQCMVRCMGVNLGWWNDDHGVQEAAIRNYFHPDPDDSQYDRRTYHCLKSQRLDNPASHVGACDRAYESFRCYYEQYGNIVVTPQFVPLSSLQLWDAILQCANMLQYPGFNSQQCDDSVKPSERDIGCLARCFLLRTGLYSDQHGPNLDRL
;
A
#
# COMPACT_ATOMS: atom_id res chain seq x y z
N MET A 1 -36.60 28.41 21.63
CA MET A 1 -35.59 27.33 21.78
C MET A 1 -35.61 26.31 20.63
N ALA A 2 -36.76 25.82 20.14
CA ALA A 2 -36.82 24.82 19.05
C ALA A 2 -36.16 25.23 17.70
N ARG A 3 -36.16 26.53 17.34
CA ARG A 3 -35.57 27.00 16.07
C ARG A 3 -34.04 26.96 16.03
N LEU A 4 -33.35 27.01 17.17
CA LEU A 4 -31.88 26.88 17.22
C LEU A 4 -31.45 25.42 17.00
N SER A 5 -32.17 24.47 17.59
CA SER A 5 -31.90 23.03 17.47
C SER A 5 -32.00 22.55 16.01
N VAL A 6 -32.99 23.03 15.26
CA VAL A 6 -33.19 22.68 13.84
C VAL A 6 -32.06 23.22 12.96
N ARG A 7 -31.57 24.44 13.22
CA ARG A 7 -30.43 25.02 12.48
C ARG A 7 -29.13 24.27 12.75
N TYR A 8 -28.94 23.81 13.99
CA TYR A 8 -27.76 23.04 14.39
C TYR A 8 -27.75 21.66 13.71
N ILE A 9 -28.90 20.97 13.68
CA ILE A 9 -29.05 19.67 12.99
C ILE A 9 -28.85 19.83 11.47
N GLY A 10 -29.36 20.91 10.88
CA GLY A 10 -29.15 21.22 9.46
C GLY A 10 -27.68 21.50 9.10
N LEU A 11 -26.96 22.23 9.96
CA LEU A 11 -25.52 22.48 9.76
C LEU A 11 -24.68 21.20 9.90
N VAL A 12 -24.98 20.36 10.89
CA VAL A 12 -24.28 19.08 11.09
C VAL A 12 -24.50 18.15 9.91
N THR A 13 -25.71 18.05 9.38
CA THR A 13 -26.00 17.21 8.20
C THR A 13 -25.32 17.72 6.93
N VAL A 14 -25.25 19.04 6.71
CA VAL A 14 -24.50 19.64 5.59
C VAL A 14 -22.99 19.40 5.74
N LEU A 15 -22.43 19.52 6.94
CA LEU A 15 -21.01 19.27 7.18
C LEU A 15 -20.65 17.79 6.97
N VAL A 16 -21.48 16.87 7.47
CA VAL A 16 -21.27 15.42 7.30
C VAL A 16 -21.34 15.05 5.81
N THR A 17 -22.34 15.55 5.07
CA THR A 17 -22.47 15.26 3.63
C THR A 17 -21.33 15.88 2.80
N ALA A 18 -20.88 17.09 3.13
CA ALA A 18 -19.72 17.70 2.48
C ALA A 18 -18.42 16.92 2.76
N VAL A 19 -18.22 16.44 3.98
CA VAL A 19 -17.06 15.60 4.35
C VAL A 19 -17.11 14.27 3.61
N MET A 20 -18.27 13.61 3.53
CA MET A 20 -18.43 12.34 2.80
C MET A 20 -18.24 12.50 1.27
N ALA A 21 -18.72 13.61 0.70
CA ALA A 21 -18.51 13.91 -0.73
C ALA A 21 -17.05 14.27 -1.04
N ALA A 22 -16.37 14.97 -0.12
CA ALA A 22 -14.95 15.30 -0.24
C ALA A 22 -14.05 14.07 -0.07
N SER A 23 -14.39 13.15 0.85
CA SER A 23 -13.65 11.90 1.02
C SER A 23 -13.77 10.99 -0.22
N HIS A 24 -14.95 10.94 -0.85
CA HIS A 24 -15.13 10.18 -2.10
C HIS A 24 -14.30 10.73 -3.27
N ARG A 25 -14.04 12.05 -3.32
CA ARG A 25 -13.18 12.65 -4.36
C ARG A 25 -11.69 12.40 -4.14
N TYR A 26 -11.26 11.99 -2.94
CA TYR A 26 -9.84 11.83 -2.60
C TYR A 26 -9.31 10.41 -2.86
N GLN A 27 -10.20 9.42 -3.02
CA GLN A 27 -9.82 8.00 -3.21
C GLN A 27 -9.33 7.66 -4.62
N ASP A 28 -9.43 8.62 -5.57
CA ASP A 28 -9.11 8.40 -6.99
C ASP A 28 -7.64 8.66 -7.35
N CYS A 29 -6.80 9.07 -6.39
CA CYS A 29 -5.38 9.28 -6.64
C CYS A 29 -4.58 8.04 -6.25
N VAL A 30 -3.81 7.53 -7.21
CA VAL A 30 -2.74 6.54 -7.01
C VAL A 30 -1.87 6.97 -5.83
N GLN A 31 -1.89 6.17 -4.76
CA GLN A 31 -1.13 6.49 -3.55
C GLN A 31 0.36 6.38 -3.82
N LYS A 32 1.10 7.41 -3.41
CA LYS A 32 2.56 7.41 -3.43
C LYS A 32 3.11 7.82 -2.08
N LYS A 33 4.16 7.14 -1.64
CA LYS A 33 4.81 7.40 -0.35
C LYS A 33 6.29 7.03 -0.43
N ASN A 34 7.15 7.72 0.31
CA ASN A 34 8.56 7.32 0.47
C ASN A 34 8.82 6.73 1.87
N ILE A 35 10.02 6.18 2.05
CA ILE A 35 10.45 5.58 3.32
C ILE A 35 10.37 6.59 4.47
N ALA A 36 10.86 7.82 4.30
CA ALA A 36 10.84 8.86 5.33
C ALA A 36 9.43 9.20 5.85
N GLN A 37 8.46 9.34 4.94
CA GLN A 37 7.05 9.58 5.28
C GLN A 37 6.47 8.41 6.07
N ALA A 38 6.71 7.18 5.64
CA ALA A 38 6.23 5.99 6.35
C ALA A 38 6.91 5.81 7.71
N GLN A 39 8.21 6.12 7.83
CA GLN A 39 8.93 6.13 9.11
C GLN A 39 8.30 7.12 10.09
N GLU A 40 8.06 8.36 9.65
CA GLU A 40 7.44 9.40 10.49
C GLU A 40 6.05 8.98 10.99
N GLU A 41 5.21 8.44 10.10
CA GLU A 41 3.89 7.90 10.45
C GLU A 41 4.00 6.74 11.46
N CYS A 42 4.90 5.79 11.21
CA CYS A 42 5.05 4.61 12.05
C CYS A 42 5.67 4.90 13.41
N VAL A 43 6.59 5.88 13.51
CA VAL A 43 7.08 6.39 14.79
C VAL A 43 5.92 6.93 15.63
N ARG A 44 4.99 7.66 15.02
CA ARG A 44 3.77 8.14 15.71
C ARG A 44 2.84 7.00 16.09
N TYR A 45 2.53 6.09 15.16
CA TYR A 45 1.59 4.99 15.41
C TYR A 45 2.05 4.05 16.52
N LEU A 46 3.35 3.79 16.60
CA LEU A 46 3.94 2.92 17.60
C LEU A 46 4.38 3.65 18.87
N SER A 47 4.15 4.96 18.96
CA SER A 47 4.60 5.81 20.09
C SER A 47 6.10 5.70 20.39
N ILE A 48 6.91 5.55 19.34
CA ILE A 48 8.37 5.52 19.45
C ILE A 48 8.87 6.96 19.75
N PRO A 49 9.86 7.15 20.62
CA PRO A 49 10.39 8.48 20.90
C PRO A 49 10.84 9.21 19.63
N CYS A 50 10.32 10.43 19.41
CA CYS A 50 10.60 11.21 18.19
C CYS A 50 12.09 11.44 17.92
N ALA A 51 12.93 11.42 18.96
CA ALA A 51 14.39 11.50 18.81
C ALA A 51 14.94 10.38 17.91
N ARG A 52 14.33 9.19 17.90
CA ARG A 52 14.74 8.08 17.03
C ARG A 52 14.51 8.34 15.55
N LEU A 53 13.60 9.26 15.20
CA LEU A 53 13.33 9.60 13.80
C LEU A 53 14.58 10.19 13.11
N THR A 54 15.41 10.93 13.85
CA THR A 54 16.68 11.45 13.30
C THR A 54 17.63 10.31 12.89
N VAL A 55 17.80 9.32 13.76
CA VAL A 55 18.60 8.11 13.50
C VAL A 55 18.07 7.35 12.26
N TYR A 56 16.74 7.20 12.16
CA TYR A 56 16.10 6.54 11.03
C TYR A 56 16.23 7.32 9.71
N ASN A 57 16.20 8.66 9.76
CA ASN A 57 16.38 9.53 8.60
C ASN A 57 17.84 9.56 8.11
N ASP A 58 18.79 9.25 8.99
CA ASP A 58 20.20 9.02 8.64
C ASP A 58 20.44 7.59 8.12
N TYR A 59 19.36 6.85 7.82
CA TYR A 59 19.36 5.45 7.37
C TYR A 59 19.99 4.46 8.34
N ILE A 60 20.03 4.81 9.62
CA ILE A 60 20.52 3.91 10.67
C ILE A 60 19.33 3.16 11.25
N TYR A 61 19.34 1.84 11.10
CA TYR A 61 18.32 0.94 11.64
C TYR A 61 18.96 -0.03 12.65
N PRO A 62 18.96 0.29 13.96
CA PRO A 62 19.53 -0.59 14.97
C PRO A 62 18.71 -1.89 15.12
N ASN A 63 19.38 -2.99 15.46
CA ASN A 63 18.72 -4.28 15.67
C ASN A 63 18.11 -4.39 17.07
N ASP A 64 17.06 -3.62 17.32
CA ASP A 64 16.26 -3.63 18.55
C ASP A 64 14.76 -3.72 18.24
N THR A 65 13.97 -4.18 19.21
CA THR A 65 12.54 -4.45 19.03
C THR A 65 11.74 -3.25 18.53
N GLU A 66 12.07 -2.02 18.96
CA GLU A 66 11.34 -0.83 18.50
C GLU A 66 11.61 -0.58 17.01
N THR A 67 12.87 -0.65 16.59
CA THR A 67 13.25 -0.50 15.18
C THR A 67 12.65 -1.60 14.32
N GLN A 68 12.69 -2.85 14.78
CA GLN A 68 12.12 -3.98 14.06
C GLN A 68 10.62 -3.79 13.80
N CYS A 69 9.86 -3.40 14.82
CA CYS A 69 8.43 -3.16 14.67
C CYS A 69 8.12 -1.89 13.87
N MET A 70 8.98 -0.87 13.94
CA MET A 70 8.90 0.31 13.07
C MET A 70 9.08 -0.09 11.60
N VAL A 71 10.08 -0.90 11.28
CA VAL A 71 10.32 -1.40 9.92
C VAL A 71 9.16 -2.27 9.43
N ARG A 72 8.58 -3.13 10.28
CA ARG A 72 7.34 -3.85 9.95
C ARG A 72 6.20 -2.89 9.63
N CYS A 73 5.94 -1.91 10.49
CA CYS A 73 4.88 -0.92 10.26
C CYS A 73 5.11 -0.20 8.93
N MET A 74 6.34 0.24 8.67
CA MET A 74 6.72 0.87 7.41
C MET A 74 6.45 -0.05 6.22
N GLY A 75 6.79 -1.34 6.34
CA GLY A 75 6.53 -2.32 5.28
C GLY A 75 5.06 -2.58 5.00
N VAL A 76 4.22 -2.61 6.03
CA VAL A 76 2.77 -2.69 5.86
C VAL A 76 2.23 -1.42 5.18
N ASN A 77 2.69 -0.26 5.63
CA ASN A 77 2.23 1.05 5.14
C ASN A 77 2.66 1.33 3.69
N LEU A 78 3.83 0.81 3.29
CA LEU A 78 4.36 0.90 1.94
C LEU A 78 3.96 -0.29 1.04
N GLY A 79 3.23 -1.26 1.59
CA GLY A 79 2.70 -2.43 0.88
C GLY A 79 3.74 -3.50 0.52
N TRP A 80 4.95 -3.42 1.07
CA TRP A 80 5.99 -4.42 0.81
C TRP A 80 6.09 -5.52 1.85
N TRP A 81 5.36 -5.44 2.97
CA TRP A 81 5.30 -6.49 3.98
C TRP A 81 3.86 -6.92 4.26
N ASN A 82 3.68 -8.24 4.36
CA ASN A 82 2.47 -8.89 4.83
C ASN A 82 2.83 -9.93 5.89
N ASP A 83 2.09 -10.00 7.00
CA ASP A 83 2.46 -10.91 8.10
C ASP A 83 2.30 -12.39 7.74
N ASP A 84 1.35 -12.69 6.86
CA ASP A 84 1.01 -14.05 6.42
C ASP A 84 1.88 -14.47 5.22
N HIS A 85 2.15 -13.56 4.30
CA HIS A 85 2.85 -13.84 3.03
C HIS A 85 4.30 -13.37 3.00
N GLY A 86 4.75 -12.63 4.01
CA GLY A 86 6.10 -12.07 4.09
C GLY A 86 6.33 -10.89 3.15
N VAL A 87 7.57 -10.77 2.66
CA VAL A 87 8.01 -9.67 1.79
C VAL A 87 7.38 -9.78 0.40
N GLN A 88 6.88 -8.65 -0.11
CA GLN A 88 6.38 -8.51 -1.47
C GLN A 88 7.51 -7.92 -2.32
N GLU A 89 8.27 -8.80 -3.00
CA GLU A 89 9.52 -8.43 -3.68
C GLU A 89 9.35 -7.33 -4.73
N ALA A 90 8.28 -7.39 -5.54
CA ALA A 90 7.99 -6.36 -6.54
C ALA A 90 7.81 -4.96 -5.90
N ALA A 91 7.16 -4.91 -4.74
CA ALA A 91 6.90 -3.65 -4.04
C ALA A 91 8.16 -3.09 -3.35
N ILE A 92 8.92 -3.92 -2.62
CA ILE A 92 10.10 -3.43 -1.88
C ILE A 92 11.19 -2.91 -2.83
N ARG A 93 11.37 -3.53 -4.01
CA ARG A 93 12.37 -3.12 -5.01
C ARG A 93 12.22 -1.67 -5.45
N ASN A 94 11.00 -1.13 -5.48
CA ASN A 94 10.76 0.27 -5.85
C ASN A 94 11.39 1.27 -4.87
N TYR A 95 11.67 0.85 -3.63
CA TYR A 95 12.26 1.69 -2.58
C TYR A 95 13.79 1.61 -2.52
N PHE A 96 14.42 0.80 -3.37
CA PHE A 96 15.87 0.64 -3.43
C PHE A 96 16.39 0.80 -4.86
N HIS A 97 17.50 1.52 -5.01
CA HIS A 97 18.20 1.68 -6.28
C HIS A 97 19.57 1.01 -6.19
N PRO A 98 19.82 -0.04 -7.00
CA PRO A 98 21.13 -0.69 -7.01
C PRO A 98 22.21 0.26 -7.52
N ASP A 99 23.45 0.00 -7.12
CA ASP A 99 24.60 0.66 -7.74
C ASP A 99 24.71 0.20 -9.20
N PRO A 100 24.84 1.10 -10.18
CA PRO A 100 24.93 0.73 -11.60
C PRO A 100 26.11 -0.20 -11.92
N ASP A 101 27.18 -0.20 -11.10
CA ASP A 101 28.34 -1.07 -11.28
C ASP A 101 28.20 -2.42 -10.54
N ASP A 102 27.20 -2.57 -9.67
CA ASP A 102 26.90 -3.83 -9.01
C ASP A 102 25.95 -4.66 -9.88
N SER A 103 26.43 -5.79 -10.38
CA SER A 103 25.63 -6.75 -11.17
C SER A 103 25.18 -7.97 -10.35
N GLN A 104 25.51 -8.03 -9.06
CA GLN A 104 25.20 -9.16 -8.17
C GLN A 104 24.22 -8.81 -7.06
N TYR A 105 23.74 -7.57 -7.00
CA TYR A 105 22.80 -7.10 -5.98
C TYR A 105 21.58 -8.03 -5.86
N ASP A 106 20.98 -8.39 -7.00
CA ASP A 106 19.79 -9.22 -7.09
C ASP A 106 20.02 -10.63 -6.51
N ARG A 107 21.13 -11.25 -6.89
CA ARG A 107 21.52 -12.59 -6.45
C ARG A 107 21.85 -12.60 -4.97
N ARG A 108 22.55 -11.60 -4.45
CA ARG A 108 22.89 -11.49 -3.02
C ARG A 108 21.64 -11.26 -2.18
N THR A 109 20.76 -10.36 -2.61
CA THR A 109 19.46 -10.13 -1.95
C THR A 109 18.63 -11.41 -1.95
N TYR A 110 18.52 -12.11 -3.08
CA TYR A 110 17.81 -13.39 -3.17
C TYR A 110 18.35 -14.44 -2.19
N HIS A 111 19.67 -14.64 -2.14
CA HIS A 111 20.27 -15.58 -1.20
C HIS A 111 20.09 -15.17 0.26
N CYS A 112 20.09 -13.87 0.56
CA CYS A 112 19.78 -13.37 1.90
C CYS A 112 18.33 -13.67 2.30
N LEU A 113 17.37 -13.44 1.40
CA LEU A 113 15.95 -13.74 1.63
C LEU A 113 15.70 -15.24 1.82
N LYS A 114 16.47 -16.09 1.13
CA LYS A 114 16.45 -17.56 1.26
C LYS A 114 17.36 -18.11 2.36
N SER A 115 17.83 -17.24 3.26
CA SER A 115 18.56 -17.70 4.42
C SER A 115 17.65 -18.49 5.36
N GLN A 116 18.23 -19.45 6.09
CA GLN A 116 17.49 -20.28 7.04
C GLN A 116 16.71 -19.44 8.08
N ARG A 117 17.18 -18.22 8.39
CA ARG A 117 16.52 -17.31 9.33
C ARG A 117 15.13 -16.86 8.85
N LEU A 118 14.94 -16.71 7.55
CA LEU A 118 13.69 -16.26 6.94
C LEU A 118 12.84 -17.42 6.41
N ASP A 119 13.45 -18.46 5.85
CA ASP A 119 12.73 -19.63 5.32
C ASP A 119 12.25 -20.60 6.42
N ASN A 120 12.98 -20.69 7.54
CA ASN A 120 12.62 -21.54 8.69
C ASN A 120 12.78 -20.76 10.01
N PRO A 121 11.96 -19.72 10.23
CA PRO A 121 12.04 -18.93 11.45
C PRO A 121 11.74 -19.84 12.64
N ALA A 122 12.53 -19.71 13.71
CA ALA A 122 12.23 -20.39 14.95
C ALA A 122 10.85 -19.94 15.46
N SER A 123 10.16 -20.79 16.21
CA SER A 123 8.77 -20.57 16.65
C SER A 123 8.53 -19.28 17.46
N HIS A 124 9.59 -18.66 17.98
CA HIS A 124 9.57 -17.41 18.74
C HIS A 124 9.85 -16.15 17.90
N VAL A 125 10.16 -16.29 16.61
CA VAL A 125 10.45 -15.14 15.74
C VAL A 125 9.13 -14.48 15.31
N GLY A 126 8.85 -13.33 15.91
CA GLY A 126 7.66 -12.53 15.63
C GLY A 126 7.71 -11.84 14.26
N ALA A 127 6.56 -11.34 13.82
CA ALA A 127 6.44 -10.66 12.52
C ALA A 127 7.37 -9.44 12.38
N CYS A 128 7.66 -8.71 13.47
CA CYS A 128 8.57 -7.58 13.43
C CYS A 128 9.99 -7.98 13.01
N ASP A 129 10.53 -9.05 13.59
CA ASP A 129 11.88 -9.54 13.30
C ASP A 129 11.96 -10.04 11.85
N ARG A 130 10.96 -10.78 11.37
CA ARG A 130 10.92 -11.24 9.97
C ARG A 130 10.87 -10.10 8.96
N ALA A 131 10.06 -9.07 9.22
CA ALA A 131 9.99 -7.90 8.36
C ALA A 131 11.32 -7.15 8.33
N TYR A 132 11.93 -6.98 9.50
CA TYR A 132 13.21 -6.31 9.66
C TYR A 132 14.34 -7.04 8.94
N GLU A 133 14.43 -8.35 9.08
CA GLU A 133 15.48 -9.14 8.40
C GLU A 133 15.29 -9.16 6.88
N SER A 134 14.04 -9.20 6.41
CA SER A 134 13.75 -9.07 4.97
C SER A 134 14.17 -7.69 4.44
N PHE A 135 13.88 -6.62 5.19
CA PHE A 135 14.32 -5.27 4.87
C PHE A 135 15.85 -5.16 4.84
N ARG A 136 16.54 -5.75 5.82
CA ARG A 136 18.02 -5.78 5.87
C ARG A 136 18.63 -6.43 4.64
N CYS A 137 18.03 -7.49 4.10
CA CYS A 137 18.50 -8.08 2.85
C CYS A 137 18.50 -7.09 1.69
N TYR A 138 17.51 -6.20 1.61
CA TYR A 138 17.49 -5.15 0.59
C TYR A 138 18.45 -4.01 0.94
N TYR A 139 18.42 -3.56 2.19
CA TYR A 139 19.25 -2.46 2.67
C TYR A 139 20.77 -2.74 2.57
N GLU A 140 21.19 -3.99 2.81
CA GLU A 140 22.61 -4.35 2.82
C GLU A 140 23.10 -4.91 1.47
N GLN A 141 22.22 -5.51 0.67
CA GLN A 141 22.63 -6.25 -0.55
C GLN A 141 22.06 -5.69 -1.85
N TYR A 142 20.94 -4.95 -1.82
CA TYR A 142 20.26 -4.51 -3.05
C TYR A 142 20.74 -3.14 -3.52
N GLY A 143 20.88 -2.16 -2.62
CA GLY A 143 21.32 -0.82 -3.00
C GLY A 143 20.86 0.28 -2.04
N ASN A 144 20.85 1.52 -2.55
CA ASN A 144 20.54 2.71 -1.77
C ASN A 144 19.03 2.97 -1.68
N ILE A 145 18.58 3.53 -0.57
CA ILE A 145 17.18 3.94 -0.40
C ILE A 145 16.80 5.05 -1.38
N VAL A 146 15.64 4.88 -2.03
CA VAL A 146 15.07 5.89 -2.92
C VAL A 146 14.26 6.90 -2.11
N VAL A 147 14.66 8.18 -2.19
CA VAL A 147 14.03 9.28 -1.43
C VAL A 147 12.72 9.77 -2.03
N THR A 148 12.49 9.55 -3.33
CA THR A 148 11.27 9.99 -4.01
C THR A 148 10.09 9.07 -3.69
N PRO A 149 8.86 9.60 -3.55
CA PRO A 149 7.68 8.78 -3.31
C PRO A 149 7.44 7.73 -4.40
N GLN A 150 7.24 6.49 -3.98
CA GLN A 150 6.97 5.33 -4.83
C GLN A 150 5.50 4.93 -4.74
N PHE A 151 5.06 4.16 -5.73
CA PHE A 151 3.71 3.59 -5.73
C PHE A 151 3.50 2.68 -4.51
N VAL A 152 2.37 2.86 -3.82
CA VAL A 152 1.94 1.98 -2.73
C VAL A 152 0.86 1.04 -3.28
N PRO A 153 1.10 -0.28 -3.31
CA PRO A 153 0.09 -1.25 -3.71
C PRO A 153 -1.16 -1.14 -2.85
N LEU A 154 -2.32 -1.27 -3.49
CA LEU A 154 -3.59 -1.31 -2.79
C LEU A 154 -3.75 -2.63 -2.04
N SER A 155 -4.29 -2.56 -0.82
CA SER A 155 -4.72 -3.76 -0.10
C SER A 155 -5.86 -4.46 -0.83
N SER A 156 -6.09 -5.74 -0.52
CA SER A 156 -7.18 -6.52 -1.11
C SER A 156 -8.55 -5.85 -0.95
N LEU A 157 -8.80 -5.22 0.20
CA LEU A 157 -10.05 -4.48 0.45
C LEU A 157 -10.18 -3.26 -0.47
N GLN A 158 -9.10 -2.50 -0.67
CA GLN A 158 -9.09 -1.36 -1.58
C GLN A 158 -9.23 -1.78 -3.05
N LEU A 159 -8.65 -2.92 -3.44
CA LEU A 159 -8.85 -3.49 -4.77
C LEU A 159 -10.31 -3.87 -5.00
N TRP A 160 -10.94 -4.54 -4.02
CA TRP A 160 -12.37 -4.86 -4.08
C TRP A 160 -13.24 -3.62 -4.13
N ASP A 161 -12.95 -2.60 -3.30
CA ASP A 161 -13.62 -1.30 -3.33
C ASP A 161 -13.51 -0.64 -4.71
N ALA A 162 -12.32 -0.65 -5.34
CA ALA A 162 -12.12 -0.13 -6.68
C ALA A 162 -12.98 -0.86 -7.73
N ILE A 163 -13.08 -2.19 -7.64
CA ILE A 163 -13.96 -2.98 -8.53
C ILE A 163 -15.42 -2.60 -8.30
N LEU A 164 -15.88 -2.55 -7.04
CA LEU A 164 -17.25 -2.18 -6.67
C LEU A 164 -17.62 -0.80 -7.20
N GLN A 165 -16.72 0.18 -7.02
CA GLN A 165 -16.91 1.53 -7.52
C GLN A 165 -16.97 1.60 -9.04
N CYS A 166 -16.09 0.89 -9.75
CA CYS A 166 -16.13 0.80 -11.21
C CYS A 166 -17.42 0.14 -11.71
N ALA A 167 -17.84 -0.96 -11.09
CA ALA A 167 -19.07 -1.64 -11.45
C ALA A 167 -20.29 -0.72 -11.23
N ASN A 168 -20.33 0.03 -10.13
CA ASN A 168 -21.37 1.01 -9.87
C ASN A 168 -21.38 2.16 -10.91
N MET A 169 -20.21 2.73 -11.25
CA MET A 169 -20.12 3.81 -12.24
C MET A 169 -20.55 3.37 -13.64
N LEU A 170 -20.19 2.15 -14.02
CA LEU A 170 -20.52 1.58 -15.33
C LEU A 170 -21.92 0.96 -15.37
N GLN A 171 -22.63 0.91 -14.24
CA GLN A 171 -23.90 0.20 -14.08
C GLN A 171 -23.78 -1.26 -14.55
N TYR A 172 -22.73 -1.93 -14.08
CA TYR A 172 -22.34 -3.26 -14.55
C TYR A 172 -23.48 -4.29 -14.32
N PRO A 173 -23.88 -5.05 -15.35
CA PRO A 173 -24.97 -6.02 -15.24
C PRO A 173 -24.74 -7.06 -14.13
N GLY A 174 -25.79 -7.37 -13.37
CA GLY A 174 -25.75 -8.38 -12.29
C GLY A 174 -25.05 -7.93 -11.00
N PHE A 175 -24.53 -6.70 -10.93
CA PHE A 175 -23.82 -6.18 -9.77
C PHE A 175 -24.70 -5.31 -8.84
N ASN A 176 -25.76 -4.70 -9.37
CA ASN A 176 -26.70 -3.92 -8.58
C ASN A 176 -27.69 -4.82 -7.83
N SER A 177 -27.59 -4.82 -6.50
CA SER A 177 -28.33 -5.68 -5.57
C SER A 177 -29.87 -5.52 -5.56
N GLN A 178 -30.43 -4.61 -6.36
CA GLN A 178 -31.89 -4.42 -6.45
C GLN A 178 -32.55 -5.29 -7.53
N GLN A 179 -31.76 -5.88 -8.43
CA GLN A 179 -32.19 -6.91 -9.36
C GLN A 179 -31.03 -7.87 -9.56
N CYS A 180 -30.93 -8.89 -8.70
CA CYS A 180 -30.28 -10.14 -9.07
C CYS A 180 -31.15 -10.83 -10.12
N ASP A 181 -31.22 -10.23 -11.32
CA ASP A 181 -31.75 -10.91 -12.49
C ASP A 181 -30.60 -11.71 -13.08
N ASP A 182 -30.48 -12.96 -12.63
CA ASP A 182 -29.47 -13.94 -13.08
C ASP A 182 -29.55 -14.24 -14.59
N SER A 183 -30.53 -13.66 -15.31
CA SER A 183 -30.70 -13.84 -16.74
C SER A 183 -29.82 -12.92 -17.61
N VAL A 184 -29.29 -11.81 -17.08
CA VAL A 184 -28.45 -10.88 -17.85
C VAL A 184 -26.96 -11.18 -17.65
N LYS A 185 -26.37 -11.90 -18.61
CA LYS A 185 -24.92 -12.14 -18.63
C LYS A 185 -24.18 -10.90 -19.17
N PRO A 186 -23.09 -10.47 -18.52
CA PRO A 186 -22.28 -9.36 -19.03
C PRO A 186 -21.65 -9.74 -20.37
N SER A 187 -21.62 -8.79 -21.30
CA SER A 187 -20.94 -8.94 -22.58
C SER A 187 -19.43 -8.82 -22.44
N GLU A 188 -18.68 -9.24 -23.46
CA GLU A 188 -17.22 -9.03 -23.53
C GLU A 188 -16.85 -7.54 -23.41
N ARG A 189 -17.69 -6.66 -23.97
CA ARG A 189 -17.52 -5.21 -23.87
C ARG A 189 -17.69 -4.72 -22.43
N ASP A 190 -18.66 -5.25 -21.69
CA ASP A 190 -18.89 -4.87 -20.30
C ASP A 190 -17.69 -5.25 -19.44
N ILE A 191 -17.18 -6.47 -19.62
CA ILE A 191 -15.97 -6.96 -18.93
C ILE A 191 -14.77 -6.08 -19.28
N GLY A 192 -14.58 -5.75 -20.56
CA GLY A 192 -13.49 -4.88 -21.01
C GLY A 192 -13.57 -3.48 -20.41
N CYS A 193 -14.77 -2.88 -20.34
CA CYS A 193 -15.00 -1.58 -19.72
C CYS A 193 -14.70 -1.61 -18.20
N LEU A 194 -15.17 -2.66 -17.51
CA LEU A 194 -14.92 -2.85 -16.08
C LEU A 194 -13.42 -3.00 -15.79
N ALA A 195 -12.74 -3.88 -16.54
CA ALA A 195 -11.30 -4.09 -16.43
C ALA A 195 -10.52 -2.80 -16.69
N ARG A 196 -10.87 -2.05 -17.74
CA ARG A 196 -10.24 -0.76 -18.06
C ARG A 196 -10.44 0.26 -16.93
N CYS A 197 -11.66 0.39 -16.40
CA CYS A 197 -11.94 1.28 -15.27
C CYS A 197 -11.06 0.91 -14.06
N PHE A 198 -11.03 -0.37 -13.71
CA PHE A 198 -10.24 -0.89 -12.59
C PHE A 198 -8.75 -0.60 -12.78
N LEU A 199 -8.19 -0.91 -13.96
CA LEU A 199 -6.77 -0.69 -14.25
C LEU A 199 -6.37 0.79 -14.23
N LEU A 200 -7.24 1.68 -14.72
CA LEU A 200 -7.02 3.12 -14.66
C LEU A 200 -7.07 3.63 -13.21
N ARG A 201 -8.08 3.23 -12.43
CA ARG A 201 -8.27 3.70 -11.04
C ARG A 201 -7.20 3.20 -10.07
N THR A 202 -6.75 1.95 -10.25
CA THR A 202 -5.65 1.39 -9.47
C THR A 202 -4.28 1.89 -9.91
N GLY A 203 -4.21 2.60 -11.04
CA GLY A 203 -2.96 3.06 -11.64
C GLY A 203 -2.13 1.95 -12.27
N LEU A 204 -2.68 0.75 -12.47
CA LEU A 204 -1.98 -0.34 -13.17
C LEU A 204 -1.92 -0.12 -14.69
N TYR A 205 -2.66 0.86 -15.21
CA TYR A 205 -2.65 1.24 -16.63
C TYR A 205 -2.77 2.75 -16.79
N SER A 206 -2.21 3.28 -17.89
CA SER A 206 -2.49 4.63 -18.38
C SER A 206 -2.71 4.62 -19.89
N ASP A 207 -3.52 5.53 -20.40
CA ASP A 207 -3.76 5.63 -21.85
C ASP A 207 -2.50 6.02 -22.65
N GLN A 208 -1.57 6.73 -22.00
CA GLN A 208 -0.35 7.19 -22.65
C GLN A 208 0.74 6.11 -22.69
N HIS A 209 0.91 5.33 -21.62
CA HIS A 209 2.05 4.41 -21.47
C HIS A 209 1.64 2.93 -21.45
N GLY A 210 0.34 2.63 -21.48
CA GLY A 210 -0.15 1.26 -21.36
C GLY A 210 -0.05 0.72 -19.92
N PRO A 211 0.11 -0.61 -19.76
CA PRO A 211 0.29 -1.25 -18.45
C PRO A 211 1.56 -0.80 -17.73
N ASN A 212 1.45 -0.51 -16.43
CA ASN A 212 2.59 -0.16 -15.57
C ASN A 212 3.13 -1.44 -14.90
N LEU A 213 4.09 -2.11 -15.55
CA LEU A 213 4.62 -3.40 -15.08
C LEU A 213 5.40 -3.30 -13.76
N ASP A 214 5.97 -2.13 -13.44
CA ASP A 214 6.69 -1.89 -12.18
C ASP A 214 5.76 -1.87 -10.93
N ARG A 215 4.43 -1.96 -11.16
CA ARG A 215 3.39 -1.96 -10.12
C ARG A 215 2.73 -3.33 -9.94
N LEU A 216 3.18 -4.36 -10.67
CA LEU A 216 2.64 -5.72 -10.68
C LEU A 216 3.57 -6.70 -9.96
#